data_AF-A0A970B0V2-F1
#
_entry.id   AF-A0A970B0V2-F1
#
_cell.length_a   1.000
_cell.length_b   1.000
_cell.length_c   1.000
_cell.angle_alpha   90.00
_cell.angle_beta   90.00
_cell.angle_gamma   90.00
#
_symmetry.space_group_name_H-M   'P 1'
#
loop_
_entity.id
_entity.type
_entity.pdbx_description
1 polymer ?
#
loop_
_entity_poly.entity_id
_entity_poly.type
_entity_poly.pdbx_seq_one_letter_code
_entity_poly.pdbx_strand_id
1 'polypeptide(L)'
;MVTIKQDVVCIGGGIMSVTLAKLVQELDPNIHIVIYEKLNSCGLESTQSINNAGTGHAGFCELNYTPLNRHNEVNIDRALKINREFDVSLQFWSFLAKKYKTFKSKSFITQVPHISLVKGKKNISFLKK
;
A
#
# COMPACT_ATOMS: atom_id res chain seq x y z
N MET A 1 -18.67 -34.75 3.30
CA MET A 1 -17.96 -33.46 3.41
C MET A 1 -18.99 -32.35 3.28
N VAL A 2 -19.01 -31.40 4.22
CA VAL A 2 -19.85 -30.19 4.08
C VAL A 2 -19.12 -29.23 3.14
N THR A 3 -19.72 -28.95 1.99
CA THR A 3 -19.19 -27.96 1.04
C THR A 3 -19.65 -26.59 1.48
N ILE A 4 -18.76 -25.78 2.03
CA ILE A 4 -19.05 -24.38 2.35
C ILE A 4 -18.93 -23.60 1.05
N LYS A 5 -20.05 -23.09 0.53
CA LYS A 5 -20.06 -22.22 -0.65
C LYS A 5 -19.58 -20.83 -0.24
N GLN A 6 -18.56 -20.32 -0.91
CA GLN A 6 -18.01 -18.98 -0.72
C GLN A 6 -17.99 -18.30 -2.09
N ASP A 7 -18.31 -17.02 -2.13
CA ASP A 7 -18.31 -16.24 -3.36
C ASP A 7 -16.89 -15.75 -3.70
N VAL A 8 -16.12 -15.40 -2.67
CA VAL A 8 -14.72 -14.96 -2.81
C VAL A 8 -13.84 -15.66 -1.77
N VAL A 9 -12.71 -16.19 -2.25
CA VAL A 9 -11.65 -16.75 -1.40
C VAL A 9 -10.39 -15.91 -1.55
N CYS A 10 -9.91 -15.32 -0.47
CA CYS A 10 -8.63 -14.64 -0.42
C CYS A 10 -7.57 -15.51 0.26
N ILE A 11 -6.39 -15.64 -0.36
CA ILE A 11 -5.25 -16.36 0.20
C ILE A 11 -4.23 -15.33 0.70
N GLY A 12 -3.90 -15.40 1.98
CA GLY A 12 -3.11 -14.43 2.74
C GLY A 12 -3.99 -13.39 3.43
N GLY A 13 -3.72 -13.14 4.71
CA GLY A 13 -4.30 -12.09 5.56
C GLY A 13 -3.49 -10.79 5.53
N GLY A 14 -2.84 -10.50 4.40
CA GLY A 14 -2.09 -9.26 4.19
C GLY A 14 -2.98 -8.10 3.75
N ILE A 15 -2.37 -6.91 3.64
CA ILE A 15 -3.05 -5.66 3.28
C ILE A 15 -3.83 -5.76 1.97
N MET A 16 -3.30 -6.47 0.97
CA MET A 16 -3.95 -6.60 -0.34
C MET A 16 -5.28 -7.36 -0.24
N SER A 17 -5.25 -8.56 0.34
CA SER A 17 -6.44 -9.40 0.51
C SER A 17 -7.48 -8.75 1.40
N VAL A 18 -7.08 -8.18 2.53
CA VAL A 18 -8.00 -7.53 3.47
C VAL A 18 -8.62 -6.27 2.84
N THR A 19 -7.85 -5.48 2.10
CA THR A 19 -8.36 -4.30 1.39
C THR A 19 -9.35 -4.70 0.30
N LEU A 20 -9.04 -5.72 -0.50
CA LEU A 20 -9.94 -6.23 -1.53
C LEU A 20 -11.23 -6.79 -0.92
N ALA A 21 -11.12 -7.61 0.12
CA ALA A 21 -12.28 -8.16 0.82
C ALA A 21 -13.19 -7.04 1.35
N LYS A 22 -12.59 -5.97 1.90
CA LYS A 22 -13.36 -4.82 2.37
C LYS A 22 -14.05 -4.09 1.21
N LEU A 23 -13.34 -3.83 0.11
CA LEU A 23 -13.93 -3.20 -1.09
C LEU A 23 -15.13 -3.99 -1.61
N VAL A 24 -15.00 -5.31 -1.73
CA VAL A 24 -16.10 -6.19 -2.19
C VAL A 24 -17.28 -6.13 -1.22
N GLN A 25 -17.04 -6.20 0.09
CA GLN A 25 -18.08 -6.08 1.10
C GLN A 25 -18.77 -4.70 1.09
N GLU A 26 -18.07 -3.62 0.74
CA GLU A 26 -18.69 -2.30 0.57
C GLU A 26 -19.62 -2.22 -0.65
N LEU A 27 -19.34 -2.99 -1.69
CA LEU A 27 -20.16 -3.04 -2.90
C LEU A 27 -21.41 -3.91 -2.72
N ASP A 28 -21.26 -5.07 -2.10
CA ASP A 28 -22.38 -5.94 -1.76
C ASP A 28 -22.11 -6.67 -0.42
N PRO A 29 -22.86 -6.35 0.64
CA PRO A 29 -22.68 -6.96 1.95
C PRO A 29 -23.12 -8.43 2.01
N ASN A 30 -23.82 -8.94 1.00
CA ASN A 30 -24.27 -10.34 0.95
C ASN A 30 -23.20 -11.29 0.39
N ILE A 31 -22.11 -10.77 -0.17
CA ILE A 31 -21.01 -11.60 -0.68
C ILE A 31 -20.31 -12.28 0.49
N HIS A 32 -20.27 -13.61 0.44
CA HIS A 32 -19.56 -14.43 1.41
C HIS A 32 -18.07 -14.51 1.06
N ILE A 33 -17.24 -13.91 1.91
CA ILE A 33 -15.79 -13.82 1.73
C ILE A 33 -15.10 -14.63 2.83
N VAL A 34 -14.17 -15.50 2.44
CA VAL A 34 -13.26 -16.19 3.36
C VAL A 34 -11.82 -15.77 3.09
N ILE A 35 -11.05 -15.55 4.16
CA ILE A 35 -9.62 -15.25 4.08
C ILE A 35 -8.86 -16.37 4.78
N TYR A 36 -7.93 -17.00 4.08
CA TYR A 36 -7.03 -18.00 4.64
C TYR A 36 -5.65 -17.40 4.89
N GLU A 37 -5.18 -17.42 6.13
CA GLU A 37 -3.83 -17.03 6.51
C GLU A 37 -3.07 -18.25 7.03
N LYS A 38 -1.81 -18.40 6.60
CA LYS A 38 -0.93 -19.50 6.99
C LYS A 38 -0.21 -19.20 8.30
N LEU A 39 0.16 -17.93 8.51
CA LEU A 39 0.92 -17.47 9.68
C LEU A 39 -0.01 -17.31 10.90
N ASN A 40 0.61 -17.18 12.07
CA ASN A 40 -0.12 -17.10 13.34
C ASN A 40 -0.92 -15.79 13.52
N SER A 41 -0.73 -14.81 12.63
CA SER A 41 -1.49 -13.56 12.62
C SER A 41 -1.46 -12.94 11.21
N CYS A 42 -2.41 -12.04 10.96
CA CYS A 42 -2.47 -11.25 9.75
C CYS A 42 -1.27 -10.30 9.62
N GLY A 43 -0.86 -10.05 8.39
CA GLY A 43 0.14 -9.03 8.07
C GLY A 43 1.57 -9.30 8.54
N LEU A 44 1.91 -10.53 8.93
CA LEU A 44 3.25 -10.91 9.37
C LEU A 44 4.25 -11.18 8.21
N GLU A 45 3.79 -11.22 6.97
CA GLU A 45 4.65 -11.41 5.79
C GLU A 45 4.91 -10.07 5.09
N SER A 46 4.54 -9.89 3.82
CA SER A 46 4.87 -8.70 3.03
C SER A 46 4.33 -7.40 3.62
N THR A 47 3.22 -7.46 4.36
CA THR A 47 2.57 -6.31 5.02
C THR A 47 3.26 -5.88 6.31
N GLN A 48 4.21 -6.64 6.83
CA GLN A 48 4.94 -6.21 8.01
C GLN A 48 5.75 -4.94 7.69
N SER A 49 5.88 -4.03 8.65
CA SER A 49 6.48 -2.70 8.45
C SER A 49 7.92 -2.68 7.93
N ILE A 50 8.66 -3.78 8.06
CA ILE A 50 10.02 -3.92 7.53
C ILE A 50 10.05 -4.50 6.11
N ASN A 51 8.89 -4.90 5.59
CA ASN A 51 8.71 -5.54 4.30
C ASN A 51 7.97 -4.61 3.32
N ASN A 52 8.01 -5.00 2.04
CA ASN A 52 7.67 -4.14 0.91
C ASN A 52 6.22 -3.62 0.88
N ALA A 53 5.24 -4.41 1.34
CA ALA A 53 3.84 -4.01 1.36
C ALA A 53 3.40 -3.35 2.69
N GLY A 54 4.28 -3.32 3.70
CA GLY A 54 3.99 -2.76 5.02
C GLY A 54 4.42 -1.31 5.22
N THR A 55 5.27 -0.78 4.35
CA THR A 55 5.78 0.61 4.44
C THR A 55 4.92 1.63 3.72
N GLY A 56 3.88 1.21 2.97
CA GLY A 56 3.08 2.00 2.01
C GLY A 56 3.18 3.52 2.21
N HIS A 57 3.86 4.20 1.28
CA HIS A 57 4.18 5.62 1.35
C HIS A 57 3.89 6.31 0.01
N ALA A 58 3.90 7.64 0.04
CA ALA A 58 3.61 8.49 -1.12
C ALA A 58 4.59 8.36 -2.32
N GLY A 59 5.67 7.56 -2.18
CA GLY A 59 6.59 7.22 -3.27
C GLY A 59 7.56 8.33 -3.71
N PHE A 60 7.71 9.41 -2.95
CA PHE A 60 8.55 10.55 -3.36
C PHE A 60 10.04 10.43 -3.00
N CYS A 61 10.44 9.46 -2.19
CA CYS A 61 11.83 9.31 -1.72
C CYS A 61 12.62 8.23 -2.49
N GLU A 62 12.00 7.65 -3.51
CA GLU A 62 12.44 6.42 -4.14
C GLU A 62 13.18 6.76 -5.44
N LEU A 63 14.52 6.77 -5.40
CA LEU A 63 15.36 7.14 -6.54
C LEU A 63 15.11 6.27 -7.78
N ASN A 64 14.65 5.03 -7.60
CA ASN A 64 14.29 4.12 -8.68
C ASN A 64 12.97 4.51 -9.38
N TYR A 65 12.19 5.44 -8.81
CA TYR A 65 11.00 6.01 -9.44
C TYR A 65 11.31 7.27 -10.26
N THR A 66 12.53 7.77 -10.17
CA THR A 66 12.98 8.99 -10.86
C THR A 66 14.19 8.75 -11.77
N PRO A 67 14.14 7.78 -12.71
CA PRO A 67 15.30 7.45 -13.53
C PRO A 67 15.73 8.62 -14.43
N LEU A 68 17.01 8.65 -14.79
CA LEU A 68 17.52 9.57 -15.80
C LEU A 68 17.03 9.17 -17.19
N ASN A 69 16.56 10.13 -17.99
CA ASN A 69 16.25 9.94 -19.39
C ASN A 69 17.52 9.93 -20.26
N ARG A 70 17.36 9.76 -21.58
CA ARG A 70 18.49 9.78 -22.54
C ARG A 70 19.26 11.10 -22.59
N HIS A 71 18.68 12.17 -22.06
CA HIS A 71 19.25 13.52 -21.99
C HIS A 71 19.85 13.84 -20.60
N ASN A 72 19.99 12.85 -19.71
CA ASN A 72 20.47 13.03 -18.32
C ASN A 72 19.60 13.95 -17.44
N GLU A 73 18.32 14.07 -17.77
CA GLU A 73 17.31 14.75 -16.95
C GLU A 73 16.51 13.73 -16.14
N VAL A 74 15.98 14.16 -15.00
CA VAL A 74 15.19 13.32 -14.10
C VAL A 74 13.76 13.18 -14.66
N ASN A 75 13.34 11.96 -15.00
CA ASN A 75 11.94 11.68 -15.31
C ASN A 75 11.17 11.43 -14.00
N ILE A 76 10.05 12.12 -13.79
CA ILE A 76 9.25 12.02 -12.55
C ILE A 76 7.90 11.30 -12.74
N ASP A 77 7.59 10.80 -13.94
CA ASP A 77 6.26 10.29 -14.29
C ASP A 77 5.85 9.10 -13.42
N ARG A 78 6.81 8.21 -13.14
CA ARG A 78 6.56 7.05 -12.29
C ARG A 78 6.30 7.44 -10.84
N ALA A 79 7.05 8.39 -10.30
CA ALA A 79 6.81 8.91 -8.95
C ALA A 79 5.42 9.56 -8.84
N LEU A 80 5.04 10.39 -9.82
CA LEU A 80 3.70 10.99 -9.88
C LEU A 80 2.59 9.94 -9.97
N LYS A 81 2.78 8.89 -10.78
CA LYS A 81 1.81 7.80 -10.90
C LYS A 81 1.59 7.09 -9.56
N ILE A 82 2.68 6.67 -8.90
CA ILE A 82 2.62 5.96 -7.63
C ILE A 82 1.99 6.83 -6.53
N ASN A 83 2.34 8.12 -6.51
CA ASN A 83 1.72 9.06 -5.57
C ASN A 83 0.20 9.18 -5.78
N ARG A 84 -0.28 9.26 -7.02
CA ARG A 84 -1.72 9.30 -7.31
C ARG A 84 -2.43 8.02 -6.86
N GLU A 85 -1.82 6.85 -7.04
CA GLU A 85 -2.36 5.57 -6.56
C GLU A 85 -2.43 5.53 -5.02
N PHE A 86 -1.43 6.08 -4.34
CA PHE A 86 -1.44 6.26 -2.89
C PHE A 86 -2.57 7.21 -2.44
N ASP A 87 -2.78 8.32 -3.13
CA ASP A 87 -3.88 9.26 -2.83
C ASP A 87 -5.26 8.60 -3.00
N VAL A 88 -5.44 7.73 -4.00
CA VAL A 88 -6.68 6.94 -4.14
C VAL A 88 -6.89 6.02 -2.93
N SER A 89 -5.81 5.44 -2.40
CA SER A 89 -5.87 4.63 -1.17
C SER A 89 -6.29 5.47 0.04
N LEU A 90 -5.74 6.69 0.18
CA LEU A 90 -6.14 7.64 1.22
C LEU A 90 -7.63 8.01 1.14
N GLN A 91 -8.16 8.18 -0.07
CA GLN A 91 -9.59 8.46 -0.28
C GLN A 91 -10.47 7.31 0.21
N PHE A 92 -10.09 6.06 -0.10
CA PHE A 92 -10.82 4.88 0.37
C PHE A 92 -10.78 4.77 1.90
N TRP A 93 -9.61 4.96 2.52
CA TRP A 93 -9.48 4.93 3.98
C TRP A 93 -10.23 6.09 4.66
N SER A 94 -10.29 7.27 4.03
CA SER A 94 -11.11 8.40 4.50
C SER A 94 -12.59 8.05 4.50
N PHE A 95 -13.07 7.38 3.45
CA PHE A 95 -14.44 6.85 3.39
C PHE A 95 -14.69 5.84 4.53
N LEU A 96 -13.80 4.86 4.73
CA LEU A 96 -13.94 3.86 5.79
C LEU A 96 -13.94 4.49 7.19
N ALA A 97 -13.06 5.47 7.44
CA ALA A 97 -12.99 6.18 8.72
C ALA A 97 -14.27 6.96 9.05
N LYS A 98 -14.93 7.52 8.03
CA LYS A 98 -16.23 8.20 8.19
C LYS A 98 -17.37 7.21 8.46
N LYS A 99 -17.37 6.07 7.78
CA LYS A 99 -18.45 5.06 7.87
C LYS A 99 -18.34 4.19 9.12
N TYR A 100 -17.13 3.83 9.54
CA TYR A 100 -16.87 2.87 10.61
C TYR A 100 -16.09 3.51 11.76
N LYS A 101 -16.75 3.70 12.91
CA LYS A 101 -16.11 4.25 14.13
C LYS A 101 -14.91 3.42 14.61
N THR A 102 -14.87 2.13 14.28
CA THR A 102 -13.77 1.22 14.62
C THR A 102 -12.55 1.41 13.70
N PHE A 103 -12.71 2.01 12.52
CA PHE A 103 -11.62 2.25 11.58
C PHE A 103 -10.87 3.54 11.95
N LYS A 104 -9.87 3.39 12.82
CA LYS A 104 -9.08 4.51 13.34
C LYS A 104 -7.89 4.82 12.43
N SER A 105 -8.09 5.60 11.37
CA SER A 105 -7.04 5.95 10.40
C SER A 105 -5.76 6.53 11.03
N LYS A 106 -5.89 7.31 12.10
CA LYS A 106 -4.77 7.89 12.85
C LYS A 106 -3.86 6.86 13.55
N SER A 107 -4.29 5.60 13.70
CA SER A 107 -3.44 4.58 14.32
C SER A 107 -2.40 3.99 13.36
N PHE A 108 -2.53 4.23 12.04
CA PHE A 108 -1.64 3.67 11.03
C PHE A 108 -1.23 4.65 9.93
N ILE A 109 -1.90 5.80 9.80
CA ILE A 109 -1.50 6.88 8.87
C ILE A 109 -0.77 7.97 9.65
N THR A 110 0.48 8.23 9.28
CA THR A 110 1.30 9.28 9.85
C THR A 110 1.89 10.15 8.75
N GLN A 111 1.78 11.47 8.90
CA GLN A 111 2.44 12.41 8.02
C GLN A 111 3.89 12.56 8.47
N VAL A 112 4.82 12.35 7.54
CA VAL A 112 6.26 12.47 7.75
C VAL A 112 6.88 13.32 6.66
N PRO A 113 7.99 14.03 6.93
CA PRO A 113 8.73 14.71 5.87
C PRO A 113 9.30 13.70 4.87
N HIS A 114 9.36 14.08 3.59
CA HIS A 114 10.05 13.29 2.58
C HIS A 114 11.56 13.53 2.68
N ILE A 115 12.27 12.51 3.20
CA ILE A 115 13.71 12.57 3.42
C ILE A 115 14.37 11.38 2.72
N SER A 116 15.26 11.66 1.78
CA SER A 116 16.09 10.65 1.13
C SER A 116 17.48 10.60 1.77
N LEU A 117 17.91 9.41 2.21
CA LEU A 117 19.27 9.16 2.68
C LEU A 117 19.96 8.22 1.70
N VAL A 118 21.06 8.66 1.09
CA VAL A 118 21.82 7.87 0.12
C VAL A 118 23.29 7.78 0.48
N LYS A 119 23.95 6.71 0.00
CA LYS A 119 25.39 6.51 0.11
C LYS A 119 26.01 6.37 -1.28
N GLY A 120 27.30 6.71 -1.39
CA GLY A 120 28.10 6.58 -2.60
C GLY A 120 28.02 7.78 -3.54
N LYS A 121 29.14 8.06 -4.23
CA LYS A 121 29.31 9.25 -5.07
C LYS A 121 28.21 9.41 -6.12
N LYS A 122 27.80 8.31 -6.77
CA LYS A 122 26.75 8.31 -7.81
C LYS A 122 25.40 8.78 -7.26
N ASN A 123 24.92 8.21 -6.16
CA ASN A 123 23.62 8.56 -5.60
C ASN A 123 23.61 9.98 -5.01
N ILE A 124 24.71 10.39 -4.39
CA ILE A 124 24.88 11.78 -3.91
C ILE A 124 24.83 12.77 -5.07
N SER A 125 25.51 12.47 -6.18
CA SER A 125 25.48 13.32 -7.37
C SER A 125 24.10 13.37 -8.01
N PHE A 126 23.34 12.27 -7.95
CA PHE A 126 21.97 12.24 -8.45
C PHE A 126 21.03 13.12 -7.61
N LEU A 127 21.06 13.02 -6.27
CA LEU A 127 20.20 13.83 -5.41
C LEU A 127 20.49 15.35 -5.44
N LYS A 128 21.66 15.76 -5.93
CA LYS A 128 22.03 17.17 -6.08
C LYS A 128 21.51 17.81 -7.38
N LYS A 129 21.00 17.00 -8.32
CA LYS A 129 20.37 17.47 -9.55
C LYS A 129 18.93 17.89 -9.26
#